data_AF-A0A954EAA7-F1
#
_entry.id   AF-A0A954EAA7-F1
#
_cell.length_a   1.000
_cell.length_b   1.000
_cell.length_c   1.000
_cell.angle_alpha   90.00
_cell.angle_beta   90.00
_cell.angle_gamma   90.00
#
_symmetry.space_group_name_H-M   'P 1'
#
loop_
_entity.id
_entity.type
_entity.pdbx_description
1 polymer ?
#
loop_
_entity_poly.entity_id
_entity_poly.type
_entity_poly.pdbx_seq_one_letter_code
_entity_poly.pdbx_strand_id
1 'polypeptide(L)'
;MMNCKQVSHLLSECKEGNLPFWQCVQLRLHLRMCRVCHRLKHQLDFISRMARQYGALQDETSLADSSLTLEARQRIQESIQEHL
;
A
#
# COMPACT_ATOMS: atom_id res chain seq x y z
N MET A 1 -3.32 -26.22 -3.40
CA MET A 1 -4.38 -25.66 -2.54
C MET A 1 -3.76 -24.62 -1.63
N MET A 2 -4.12 -23.36 -1.81
CA MET A 2 -3.66 -22.28 -0.93
C MET A 2 -4.58 -22.24 0.29
N ASN A 3 -4.04 -22.29 1.50
CA ASN A 3 -4.84 -22.22 2.72
C ASN A 3 -5.13 -20.74 3.07
N CYS A 4 -6.21 -20.47 3.79
CA CYS A 4 -6.62 -19.15 4.23
C CYS A 4 -5.48 -18.38 4.93
N LYS A 5 -4.61 -19.07 5.69
CA LYS A 5 -3.43 -18.45 6.34
C LYS A 5 -2.43 -17.88 5.33
N GLN A 6 -2.14 -18.63 4.26
CA GLN A 6 -1.23 -18.18 3.20
C GLN A 6 -1.85 -17.02 2.41
N VAL A 7 -3.16 -17.10 2.15
CA VAL A 7 -3.92 -16.04 1.48
C VAL A 7 -3.87 -14.73 2.26
N SER A 8 -4.01 -14.78 3.58
CA SER A 8 -3.90 -13.60 4.43
C SER A 8 -2.50 -12.98 4.39
N HIS A 9 -1.44 -13.80 4.37
CA HIS A 9 -0.05 -13.32 4.26
C HIS A 9 0.20 -12.64 2.91
N LEU A 10 -0.19 -13.31 1.81
CA LEU A 10 -0.05 -12.76 0.47
C LEU A 10 -0.89 -11.48 0.26
N LEU A 11 -2.04 -11.35 0.94
CA LEU A 11 -2.84 -10.11 0.89
C LEU A 11 -2.06 -8.90 1.43
N SER A 12 -1.23 -9.10 2.46
CA SER A 12 -0.37 -8.07 3.02
C SER A 12 0.81 -7.78 2.09
N GLU A 13 1.52 -8.81 1.63
CA GLU A 13 2.67 -8.68 0.72
C GLU A 13 2.28 -8.02 -0.63
N CYS A 14 1.05 -8.27 -1.10
CA CYS A 14 0.54 -7.64 -2.31
C CYS A 14 0.45 -6.11 -2.19
N LYS A 15 0.34 -5.56 -0.98
CA LYS A 15 0.36 -4.11 -0.74
C LYS A 15 1.77 -3.52 -0.76
N GLU A 16 2.79 -4.34 -0.53
CA GLU A 16 4.21 -3.96 -0.50
C GLU A 16 4.87 -4.04 -1.90
N GLY A 17 4.16 -4.60 -2.90
CA GLY A 17 4.54 -4.49 -4.32
C GLY A 17 5.35 -5.64 -4.88
N ASN A 18 5.59 -6.72 -4.13
CA ASN A 18 6.51 -7.78 -4.53
C ASN A 18 5.85 -9.13 -4.90
N LEU A 19 4.64 -9.12 -5.47
CA LEU A 19 3.92 -10.37 -5.75
C LEU A 19 4.16 -10.89 -7.18
N PRO A 20 4.70 -12.11 -7.36
CA PRO A 20 4.82 -12.74 -8.68
C PRO A 20 3.43 -13.04 -9.28
N PHE A 21 3.30 -12.88 -10.60
CA PHE A 21 2.01 -12.96 -11.32
C PHE A 21 1.20 -14.24 -11.04
N TRP A 22 1.87 -15.38 -10.90
CA TRP A 22 1.25 -16.67 -10.57
C TRP A 22 0.52 -16.67 -9.22
N GLN A 23 1.09 -16.01 -8.22
CA GLN A 23 0.49 -15.89 -6.91
C GLN A 23 -0.76 -15.00 -6.95
N CYS A 24 -0.77 -13.95 -7.77
CA CYS A 24 -1.95 -13.13 -8.02
C CYS A 24 -3.12 -13.92 -8.65
N VAL A 25 -2.84 -14.91 -9.51
CA VAL A 25 -3.87 -15.76 -10.11
C VAL A 25 -4.43 -16.74 -9.07
N GLN A 26 -3.57 -17.43 -8.32
CA GLN A 26 -4.00 -18.34 -7.25
C GLN A 26 -4.81 -17.63 -6.16
N LEU A 27 -4.38 -16.43 -5.79
CA LEU A 27 -5.06 -15.59 -4.83
C LEU A 27 -6.49 -15.23 -5.30
N ARG A 28 -6.64 -14.79 -6.56
CA ARG A 28 -7.94 -14.49 -7.17
C ARG A 28 -8.87 -15.71 -7.18
N LEU A 29 -8.34 -16.89 -7.48
CA LEU A 29 -9.11 -18.14 -7.45
C LEU A 29 -9.60 -18.45 -6.04
N HIS A 30 -8.73 -18.37 -5.02
CA HIS A 30 -9.09 -18.63 -3.64
C HIS A 30 -10.16 -17.64 -3.13
N LEU A 31 -10.01 -16.36 -3.44
CA LEU A 31 -10.97 -15.32 -3.05
C LEU A 31 -12.37 -15.54 -3.63
N ARG A 32 -12.50 -16.21 -4.79
CA ARG A 32 -13.81 -16.59 -5.35
C ARG A 32 -14.46 -17.76 -4.62
N MET A 33 -13.66 -18.69 -4.08
CA MET A 33 -14.17 -19.88 -3.41
C MET A 33 -14.35 -19.69 -1.89
N CYS A 34 -13.60 -18.77 -1.29
CA CYS A 34 -13.61 -18.52 0.16
C CYS A 34 -14.21 -17.15 0.49
N ARG A 35 -15.44 -17.17 1.02
CA ARG A 35 -16.16 -15.94 1.44
C ARG A 35 -15.43 -15.17 2.55
N VAL A 36 -14.73 -15.88 3.45
CA VAL A 36 -13.99 -15.27 4.56
C VAL A 36 -12.81 -14.45 4.04
N CYS A 37 -11.98 -15.04 3.19
CA CYS A 37 -10.86 -14.33 2.58
C CYS A 37 -11.32 -13.19 1.67
N HIS A 38 -12.45 -13.36 0.97
CA HIS A 38 -13.06 -12.28 0.19
C HIS A 38 -13.43 -11.07 1.07
N ARG A 39 -14.06 -11.33 2.22
CA ARG A 39 -14.41 -10.28 3.19
C ARG A 39 -13.18 -9.60 3.77
N LEU A 40 -12.15 -10.37 4.12
CA LEU A 40 -10.88 -9.84 4.61
C LEU A 40 -10.24 -8.88 3.60
N LYS A 41 -10.20 -9.25 2.31
CA LYS A 41 -9.71 -8.38 1.24
C LYS A 41 -10.46 -7.05 1.24
N HIS A 42 -11.78 -7.10 1.29
CA HIS A 42 -12.61 -5.90 1.27
C HIS A 42 -12.35 -5.00 2.49
N GLN A 43 -12.18 -5.58 3.68
CA GLN A 43 -11.83 -4.83 4.89
C GLN A 43 -10.46 -4.16 4.78
N LEU A 44 -9.43 -4.88 4.31
CA LEU A 44 -8.09 -4.31 4.13
C LEU A 44 -8.09 -3.21 3.06
N ASP A 45 -8.84 -3.37 1.98
CA ASP A 45 -8.99 -2.33 0.97
C ASP A 45 -9.72 -1.10 1.52
N PHE A 46 -10.74 -1.31 2.35
CA PHE A 46 -11.45 -0.21 3.02
C PHE A 46 -10.52 0.57 3.93
N ILE A 47 -9.79 -0.11 4.81
CA ILE A 47 -8.83 0.52 5.74
C ILE A 47 -7.77 1.30 4.96
N SER A 48 -7.18 0.71 3.91
CA SER A 48 -6.17 1.43 3.11
C SER A 48 -6.73 2.63 2.36
N ARG A 49 -7.97 2.56 1.85
CA ARG A 49 -8.63 3.71 1.22
C ARG A 49 -8.89 4.81 2.23
N MET A 50 -9.42 4.46 3.41
CA MET A 50 -9.64 5.42 4.48
C MET A 50 -8.32 6.05 4.93
N ALA A 51 -7.28 5.27 5.19
CA ALA A 51 -5.97 5.81 5.58
C ALA A 51 -5.42 6.80 4.54
N ARG A 52 -5.55 6.49 3.25
CA ARG A 52 -5.16 7.41 2.17
C ARG A 52 -6.03 8.66 2.11
N GLN A 53 -7.34 8.53 2.30
CA GLN A 53 -8.26 9.68 2.32
C GLN A 53 -8.03 10.57 3.54
N TYR A 54 -7.79 10.00 4.71
CA TYR A 54 -7.45 10.76 5.92
C TYR A 54 -6.10 11.47 5.76
N GLY A 55 -5.09 10.82 5.18
CA GLY A 55 -3.83 11.49 4.82
C GLY A 55 -4.04 12.61 3.80
N ALA A 56 -4.88 12.39 2.77
CA ALA A 56 -5.21 13.38 1.76
C ALA A 56 -6.08 14.56 2.28
N LEU A 57 -6.93 14.31 3.29
CA LEU A 57 -7.71 15.35 3.97
C LEU A 57 -6.84 16.14 4.96
N GLN A 58 -5.83 15.49 5.56
CA GLN A 58 -4.78 16.21 6.27
C GLN A 58 -3.92 17.02 5.32
N ASP A 59 -3.72 16.61 4.07
CA ASP A 59 -2.93 17.36 3.07
C ASP A 59 -3.42 18.81 2.93
N GLU A 60 -4.73 19.09 2.84
CA GLU A 60 -5.21 20.49 2.73
C GLU A 60 -4.95 21.35 3.98
N THR A 61 -4.82 20.75 5.18
CA THR A 61 -4.59 21.48 6.44
C THR A 61 -3.14 21.33 6.96
N SER A 62 -2.38 20.37 6.43
CA SER A 62 -1.07 19.90 6.92
C SER A 62 0.00 19.87 5.82
N LEU A 63 -0.29 20.14 4.54
CA LEU A 63 0.75 20.36 3.51
C LEU A 63 1.65 21.56 3.85
N ALA A 64 1.15 22.50 4.64
CA ALA A 64 2.00 23.57 5.18
C ALA A 64 3.03 23.07 6.22
N ASP A 65 2.77 21.92 6.87
CA ASP A 65 3.55 21.40 8.00
C ASP A 65 4.34 20.11 7.65
N SER A 66 3.95 19.44 6.56
CA SER A 66 4.60 18.23 6.03
C SER A 66 5.35 18.48 4.71
N SER A 67 5.23 19.67 4.13
CA SER A 67 6.21 20.13 3.12
C SER A 67 7.58 20.20 3.78
N LEU A 68 8.58 19.60 3.13
CA LEU A 68 9.97 19.84 3.46
C LEU A 68 10.19 21.35 3.58
N THR A 69 10.93 21.78 4.61
CA THR A 69 11.44 23.14 4.63
C THR A 69 12.25 23.37 3.35
N LEU A 70 12.27 24.63 2.90
CA LEU A 70 12.94 25.01 1.66
C LEU A 70 14.42 24.54 1.66
N GLU A 71 15.06 24.60 2.83
CA GLU A 71 16.40 24.08 3.11
C GLU A 71 16.50 22.54 3.01
N ALA A 72 15.55 21.80 3.59
CA ALA A 72 15.54 20.33 3.49
C ALA A 72 15.36 19.86 2.05
N ARG A 73 14.55 20.57 1.25
CA ARG A 73 14.36 20.30 -0.17
C ARG A 73 15.63 20.57 -0.99
N GLN A 74 16.35 21.65 -0.71
CA GLN A 74 17.61 21.99 -1.39
C GLN A 74 18.71 20.94 -1.15
N ARG A 75 18.93 20.53 0.11
CA ARG A 75 19.93 19.49 0.44
C ARG A 75 19.66 18.16 -0.28
N ILE A 76 18.39 17.75 -0.35
CA ILE A 76 18.00 16.52 -1.04
C ILE A 76 18.26 16.64 -2.54
N GLN A 77 17.95 17.79 -3.14
CA GLN A 77 18.18 18.02 -4.57
C GLN A 77 19.68 18.03 -4.92
N GLU A 78 20.51 18.68 -4.11
CA GLU A 78 21.96 18.70 -4.28
C GLU A 78 22.56 17.29 -4.15
N SER A 79 22.15 16.52 -3.15
CA SER A 79 22.63 15.15 -2.96
C SER A 79 22.25 14.21 -4.12
N ILE A 80 21.08 14.41 -4.74
CA ILE A 80 20.68 13.65 -5.94
C ILE A 80 21.51 14.07 -7.15
N GLN A 81 21.87 15.36 -7.27
CA GLN A 81 22.71 15.86 -8.37
C GLN A 81 24.18 15.45 -8.25
N GLU A 82 24.73 15.31 -7.05
CA GLU A 82 26.11 14.83 -6.84
C GLU A 82 26.29 13.32 -7.08
N HIS A 83 25.20 12.54 -7.04
CA HIS A 83 25.21 11.09 -7.24
C HIS A 83 24.68 10.64 -8.62
N LEU A 84 24.51 11.57 -9.57
CA LEU A 84 24.27 11.32 -10.99
C LEU A 84 25.57 11.40 -11.79
#